data_AF-A0A975HC22-F1
#
_entry.id   AF-A0A975HC22-F1
#
_cell.length_a   1.000
_cell.length_b   1.000
_cell.length_c   1.000
_cell.angle_alpha   90.00
_cell.angle_beta   90.00
_cell.angle_gamma   90.00
#
_symmetry.space_group_name_H-M   'P 1'
#
loop_
_entity.id
_entity.type
_entity.pdbx_description
1 polymer ?
#
loop_
_entity_poly.entity_id
_entity_poly.type
_entity_poly.pdbx_seq_one_letter_code
_entity_poly.pdbx_strand_id
1 'polypeptide(L)'
;MLIDVFAGRDRRSATARGSFHFARSPRPGEQIEIDGVFLVVTRAWHRPDVHYPGPKFAILVDDRASRTEESGPVHDAVGTPA
;
A
#
# COMPACT_ATOMS: atom_id res chain seq x y z
N MET A 1 -10.31 3.02 11.75
CA MET A 1 -10.56 4.18 10.86
C MET A 1 -10.79 3.69 9.45
N LEU A 2 -11.89 4.07 8.80
CA LEU A 2 -12.19 3.68 7.41
C LEU A 2 -11.46 4.60 6.42
N ILE A 3 -10.77 4.04 5.43
CA ILE A 3 -9.93 4.77 4.48
C ILE A 3 -10.16 4.22 3.06
N ASP A 4 -10.33 5.12 2.09
CA ASP A 4 -10.36 4.76 0.67
C ASP A 4 -8.94 4.50 0.15
N VAL A 5 -8.75 3.39 -0.55
CA VAL A 5 -7.47 3.01 -1.15
C VAL A 5 -7.59 3.07 -2.66
N PHE A 6 -6.70 3.83 -3.27
CA PHE A 6 -6.55 3.94 -4.72
C PHE A 6 -5.20 3.38 -5.15
N ALA A 7 -5.15 2.65 -6.26
CA ALA A 7 -3.92 2.14 -6.86
C ALA A 7 -3.61 2.87 -8.16
N GLY A 8 -2.39 3.37 -8.30
CA GLY A 8 -1.96 4.01 -9.53
C GLY A 8 -0.84 5.03 -9.33
N ARG A 9 -0.42 5.67 -10.43
CA ARG A 9 0.67 6.64 -10.43
C ARG A 9 0.28 7.98 -9.82
N ASP A 10 -0.97 8.40 -10.03
CA ASP A 10 -1.48 9.68 -9.59
C ASP A 10 -2.97 9.62 -9.28
N ARG A 11 -3.45 10.61 -8.52
CA ARG A 11 -4.84 10.64 -8.03
C ARG A 11 -5.89 10.68 -9.16
N ARG A 12 -5.58 11.19 -10.35
CA ARG A 12 -6.57 11.33 -11.43
C ARG A 12 -6.73 10.04 -12.22
N SER A 13 -5.66 9.27 -12.36
CA SER A 13 -5.64 8.01 -13.12
C SER A 13 -5.80 6.76 -12.26
N ALA A 14 -5.78 6.90 -10.93
CA ALA A 14 -5.82 5.78 -10.02
C ALA A 14 -7.17 5.05 -9.99
N THR A 15 -7.10 3.74 -9.91
CA THR A 15 -8.26 2.85 -9.78
C THR A 15 -8.58 2.65 -8.30
N ALA A 16 -9.86 2.71 -7.93
CA ALA A 16 -10.29 2.39 -6.57
C ALA A 16 -10.08 0.89 -6.29
N ARG A 17 -9.32 0.55 -5.23
CA ARG A 17 -9.24 -0.82 -4.68
C ARG A 17 -10.39 -1.11 -3.73
N GLY A 18 -10.87 -0.09 -3.02
CA GLY A 18 -11.96 -0.21 -2.05
C GLY A 18 -11.70 0.60 -0.78
N SER A 19 -12.49 0.35 0.26
CA SER A 19 -12.37 1.02 1.56
C SER A 19 -12.02 0.00 2.65
N PHE A 20 -11.00 0.30 3.45
CA PHE A 20 -10.44 -0.64 4.43
C PHE A 20 -10.32 0.00 5.81
N HIS A 21 -10.35 -0.84 6.86
CA HIS A 21 -10.16 -0.39 8.23
C HIS A 21 -8.68 -0.41 8.62
N PHE A 22 -8.17 0.74 9.04
CA PHE A 22 -6.82 0.90 9.59
C PHE A 22 -6.87 1.30 11.06
N ALA A 23 -5.86 0.87 11.83
CA ALA A 23 -5.69 1.29 13.22
C ALA A 23 -5.33 2.79 13.35
N ARG A 24 -4.60 3.33 12.37
CA ARG A 24 -4.16 4.73 12.28
C ARG A 24 -4.16 5.21 10.82
N SER A 25 -4.07 6.51 10.60
CA SER A 25 -3.89 7.08 9.26
C SER A 25 -2.52 6.69 8.69
N PRO A 26 -2.46 5.97 7.56
CA PRO A 26 -1.20 5.65 6.90
C PRO A 26 -0.51 6.89 6.37
N ARG A 27 0.82 6.88 6.38
CA ARG A 27 1.65 7.99 5.91
C ARG A 27 2.34 7.65 4.59
N PRO A 28 2.62 8.64 3.72
CA PRO A 28 3.49 8.42 2.57
C PRO A 28 4.82 7.78 2.97
N GLY A 29 5.26 6.74 2.25
CA GLY A 29 6.43 5.91 2.55
C GLY A 29 6.14 4.72 3.47
N GLU A 30 4.98 4.66 4.11
CA GLU A 30 4.57 3.51 4.92
C GLU A 30 4.19 2.32 4.03
N GLN A 31 4.62 1.12 4.41
CA GLN A 31 4.19 -0.12 3.79
C GLN A 31 2.93 -0.62 4.49
N ILE A 32 1.93 -0.99 3.71
CA ILE A 32 0.66 -1.55 4.20
C ILE A 32 0.39 -2.88 3.52
N GLU A 33 -0.33 -3.76 4.19
CA GLU A 33 -0.77 -5.04 3.65
C GLU A 33 -2.26 -4.97 3.31
N ILE A 34 -2.62 -5.33 2.08
CA ILE A 34 -4.01 -5.46 1.63
C ILE A 34 -4.11 -6.76 0.84
N ASP A 35 -5.01 -7.65 1.26
CA ASP A 35 -5.24 -8.96 0.63
C ASP A 35 -3.95 -9.80 0.48
N GLY A 36 -3.06 -9.75 1.47
CA GLY A 36 -1.78 -10.46 1.46
C GLY A 36 -0.71 -9.82 0.56
N VAL A 37 -0.96 -8.63 0.00
CA VAL A 37 -0.02 -7.89 -0.85
C VAL A 37 0.51 -6.68 -0.11
N PHE A 38 1.84 -6.57 -0.01
CA PHE A 38 2.51 -5.40 0.54
C PHE A 38 2.58 -4.28 -0.51
N LEU A 39 2.09 -3.11 -0.12
CA LEU A 39 1.96 -1.94 -0.97
C LEU A 39 2.56 -0.73 -0.27
N VAL A 40 3.22 0.16 -1.03
CA VAL A 40 3.78 1.39 -0.47
C VAL A 40 2.79 2.53 -0.68
N VAL A 41 2.46 3.24 0.40
CA VAL A 41 1.66 4.45 0.35
C VAL A 41 2.49 5.56 -0.30
N THR A 42 2.03 6.08 -1.43
CA THR A 42 2.70 7.19 -2.14
C THR A 42 2.10 8.54 -1.79
N ARG A 43 0.81 8.59 -1.48
CA ARG A 43 0.12 9.82 -1.04
C ARG A 43 -0.97 9.50 -0.03
N ALA A 44 -1.27 10.47 0.83
CA ALA A 44 -2.38 10.42 1.76
C ALA A 44 -3.05 11.80 1.81
N TRP A 45 -4.38 11.87 1.80
CA TRP A 45 -5.12 13.13 1.85
C TRP A 45 -6.48 12.98 2.50
N HIS A 46 -6.98 14.09 3.06
CA HIS A 46 -8.35 14.20 3.52
C HIS A 46 -9.30 14.45 2.35
N ARG A 47 -10.52 13.92 2.48
CA ARG A 47 -11.62 14.11 1.53
C ARG A 47 -12.77 14.90 2.17
N PRO A 48 -12.61 16.21 2.38
CA PRO A 48 -13.67 17.05 2.93
C PRO A 48 -14.87 17.18 1.97
N ASP A 49 -14.67 16.85 0.68
CA ASP A 49 -15.70 16.80 -0.35
C ASP A 49 -16.76 15.71 -0.11
N VAL A 50 -16.47 14.69 0.69
CA VAL A 50 -17.43 13.62 1.01
C VAL A 50 -18.41 14.12 2.07
N HIS A 51 -19.67 14.33 1.69
CA HIS A 51 -20.73 14.84 2.60
C HIS A 51 -21.54 13.72 3.30
N TYR A 52 -21.47 12.49 2.81
CA TYR A 52 -22.17 11.32 3.35
C TYR A 52 -21.31 10.53 4.37
N PRO A 53 -21.91 9.61 5.15
CA PRO A 53 -21.15 8.66 5.97
C PRO A 53 -20.25 7.81 5.06
N GLY A 54 -18.94 7.99 5.19
CA GLY A 54 -17.94 7.36 4.36
C GLY A 54 -16.53 7.76 4.79
N PRO A 55 -15.50 7.11 4.23
CA PRO A 55 -14.11 7.42 4.55
C PRO A 55 -13.81 8.88 4.23
N LYS A 56 -13.41 9.64 5.26
CA LYS A 56 -12.97 11.04 5.13
C LYS A 56 -11.47 11.16 4.82
N PHE A 57 -10.81 10.03 4.60
CA PHE A 57 -9.38 9.93 4.33
C PHE A 57 -9.16 8.93 3.21
N ALA A 58 -8.19 9.24 2.36
CA ALA A 58 -7.83 8.43 1.23
C ALA A 58 -6.31 8.32 1.10
N ILE A 59 -5.87 7.19 0.57
CA ILE A 59 -4.47 6.93 0.26
C ILE A 59 -4.31 6.45 -1.18
N LEU A 60 -3.15 6.76 -1.76
CA LEU A 60 -2.70 6.24 -3.04
C LEU A 60 -1.56 5.26 -2.75
N VAL A 61 -1.61 4.09 -3.35
CA VAL A 61 -0.57 3.08 -3.28
C VAL A 61 0.07 2.84 -4.64
N ASP A 62 1.37 2.56 -4.63
CA ASP A 62 2.07 2.12 -5.81
C ASP A 62 1.82 0.62 -6.05
N ASP A 63 1.26 0.29 -7.21
CA ASP A 63 0.96 -1.10 -7.58
C ASP A 63 2.22 -1.89 -7.99
N ARG A 64 3.31 -1.20 -8.35
CA ARG A 64 4.58 -1.83 -8.78
C ARG A 64 5.38 -2.36 -7.60
N ALA A 65 5.11 -1.90 -6.38
CA ALA A 65 5.76 -2.38 -5.16
C ALA A 65 5.54 -3.88 -4.91
N SER A 66 4.48 -4.46 -5.47
CA SER A 66 4.21 -5.90 -5.42
C SER A 66 5.26 -6.77 -6.13
N ARG A 67 6.19 -6.16 -6.89
CA ARG A 67 7.21 -6.88 -7.68
C ARG A 67 8.56 -7.03 -6.96
N THR A 68 8.55 -6.90 -5.65
CA THR A 68 9.68 -7.12 -4.74
C THR A 68 8.98 -7.72 -3.51
N GLU A 69 8.88 -9.03 -3.32
CA GLU A 69 9.97 -10.00 -3.19
C GLU A 69 9.44 -11.43 -3.50
N GLU A 70 9.74 -11.96 -4.70
CA GLU A 70 9.88 -13.42 -4.84
C GLU A 70 11.35 -13.70 -4.51
N SER A 71 11.57 -14.40 -3.39
CA SER A 71 12.86 -14.75 -2.83
C SER A 71 13.91 -15.08 -3.89
N GLY A 72 15.04 -14.35 -3.85
CA GLY A 72 16.25 -14.76 -4.55
C GLY A 72 16.70 -16.17 -4.12
N PRO A 73 17.49 -16.86 -4.95
CA PRO A 73 17.95 -18.20 -4.64
C PRO A 73 18.74 -18.16 -3.32
N VAL A 74 18.26 -18.93 -2.34
CA VAL A 74 18.96 -19.15 -1.07
C VAL A 74 20.26 -19.88 -1.41
N HIS A 75 21.36 -19.13 -1.52
CA HIS A 75 22.69 -19.72 -1.67
C HIS A 75 23.13 -20.27 -0.31
N ASP A 76 22.77 -21.53 -0.02
CA ASP A 76 23.51 -22.35 0.94
C ASP A 76 24.82 -22.82 0.27
N ALA A 77 25.77 -21.90 0.16
CA ALA A 77 27.16 -22.25 -0.08
C ALA A 77 27.93 -22.02 1.21
N VAL A 78 27.81 -22.98 2.13
CA VAL A 78 28.73 -23.09 3.27
C VAL A 78 30.08 -23.56 2.71
N GLY A 79 31.01 -22.62 2.49
CA GLY A 79 32.43 -22.88 2.68
C GLY A 79 32.69 -22.82 4.18
N THR A 80 33.62 -23.54 4.81
CA THR A 80 34.88 -24.23 4.44
C THR A 80 35.27 -24.99 5.77
N PRO A 81 36.51 -25.40 6.11
CA PRO A 81 37.63 -26.04 5.42
C PRO A 81 38.10 -27.36 6.11
N ALA A 82 38.89 -28.19 5.43
CA ALA A 82 40.08 -28.92 5.93
C ALA A 82 40.62 -29.86 4.83
#